data_AF-A0A955D1J2-F1
#
_entry.id   AF-A0A955D1J2-F1
#
_cell.length_a   1.000
_cell.length_b   1.000
_cell.length_c   1.000
_cell.angle_alpha   90.00
_cell.angle_beta   90.00
_cell.angle_gamma   90.00
#
_symmetry.space_group_name_H-M   'P 1'
#
loop_
_entity.id
_entity.type
_entity.pdbx_description
1 polymer ?
#
loop_
_entity_poly.entity_id
_entity_poly.type
_entity_poly.pdbx_seq_one_letter_code
_entity_poly.pdbx_strand_id
1 'polypeptide(L)'
;MPRLVAPSFLVVFVLLAAVGRALAGGSFDVSFDIKPTSCPNPVNVQDGALLQPVLPTAILGTADFSVGSIVPSSLVIVVPGGGGFSETLIYPIGGGGIEDVATPVVDPVGCECTDEGPDGYDDLTVHFDRDEIIAALGEVSGGQYIQLCIRGSLVDGTPFEGWDWRVIPPVGPVSVEAQTWGRVKSSHRD
;
A
#
# COMPACT_ATOMS: atom_id res chain seq x y z
N MET A 1 -62.71 -0.95 -34.38
CA MET A 1 -61.28 -0.59 -34.42
C MET A 1 -60.84 -0.26 -32.99
N PRO A 2 -60.10 -1.13 -32.28
CA PRO A 2 -59.60 -0.80 -30.95
C PRO A 2 -58.27 -0.06 -31.08
N ARG A 3 -58.16 1.07 -30.37
CA ARG A 3 -56.92 1.85 -30.24
C ARG A 3 -55.95 1.06 -29.36
N LEU A 4 -54.77 0.74 -29.89
CA LEU A 4 -53.63 0.24 -29.13
C LEU A 4 -53.16 1.35 -28.18
N VAL A 5 -53.12 1.06 -26.88
CA VAL A 5 -52.41 1.86 -25.88
C VAL A 5 -51.01 1.29 -25.77
N ALA A 6 -49.99 2.07 -26.12
CA ALA A 6 -48.60 1.69 -25.92
C ALA A 6 -48.23 1.88 -24.43
N PRO A 7 -47.51 0.93 -23.79
CA PRO A 7 -47.05 1.12 -22.44
C PRO A 7 -45.80 2.03 -22.45
N SER A 8 -45.82 3.01 -21.54
CA SER A 8 -44.69 3.89 -21.23
C SER A 8 -43.51 3.08 -20.70
N PHE A 9 -42.49 2.88 -21.54
CA PHE A 9 -41.18 2.40 -21.12
C PHE A 9 -40.35 3.59 -20.63
N LEU A 10 -40.44 3.92 -19.35
CA LEU A 10 -39.53 4.87 -18.72
C LEU A 10 -39.21 4.48 -17.27
N VAL A 11 -38.70 3.26 -17.06
CA VAL A 11 -38.03 2.89 -15.79
C VAL A 11 -36.97 1.81 -16.05
N VAL A 12 -35.88 2.12 -16.77
CA VAL A 12 -34.62 1.37 -16.68
C VAL A 12 -33.45 2.28 -17.09
N PHE A 13 -32.94 3.14 -16.20
CA PHE A 13 -31.69 3.88 -16.46
C PHE A 13 -30.86 4.21 -15.22
N VAL A 14 -30.98 3.46 -14.11
CA VAL A 14 -30.18 3.72 -12.88
C VAL A 14 -29.42 2.48 -12.38
N LEU A 15 -29.29 1.41 -13.18
CA LEU A 15 -28.58 0.18 -12.75
C LEU A 15 -27.42 -0.25 -13.67
N LEU A 16 -26.89 0.65 -14.51
CA LEU A 16 -25.79 0.31 -15.43
C LEU A 16 -24.42 0.93 -15.11
N ALA A 17 -24.27 1.71 -14.05
CA ALA A 17 -22.96 2.24 -13.66
C ALA A 17 -22.16 1.28 -12.76
N ALA A 18 -22.83 0.51 -11.89
CA ALA A 18 -22.15 -0.39 -10.96
C ALA A 18 -21.86 -1.80 -11.52
N VAL A 19 -22.57 -2.24 -12.58
CA VAL A 19 -22.40 -3.59 -13.15
C VAL A 19 -21.30 -3.62 -14.23
N GLY A 20 -20.81 -2.46 -14.68
CA GLY A 20 -19.87 -2.37 -15.81
C GLY A 20 -18.41 -2.70 -15.50
N ARG A 21 -17.96 -2.58 -14.24
CA ARG A 21 -16.53 -2.75 -13.89
C ARG A 21 -16.12 -4.21 -13.63
N ALA A 22 -17.00 -5.01 -13.02
CA ALA A 22 -16.68 -6.39 -12.66
C ALA A 22 -16.47 -7.34 -13.85
N LEU A 23 -16.97 -7.02 -15.04
CA LEU A 23 -16.93 -7.91 -16.21
C LEU A 23 -15.69 -7.76 -17.10
N ALA A 24 -14.82 -6.78 -16.84
CA ALA A 24 -13.60 -6.56 -17.64
C ALA A 24 -12.34 -7.20 -17.05
N GLY A 25 -12.41 -7.78 -15.85
CA GLY A 25 -11.25 -8.38 -15.18
C GLY A 25 -10.15 -7.39 -14.78
N GLY A 26 -10.42 -6.08 -14.83
CA GLY A 26 -9.49 -5.04 -14.39
C GLY A 26 -9.59 -4.78 -12.88
N SER A 27 -8.47 -4.39 -12.27
CA SER A 27 -8.43 -3.78 -10.93
C SER A 27 -8.75 -2.28 -11.02
N PHE A 28 -9.29 -1.73 -9.94
CA PHE A 28 -9.40 -0.29 -9.72
C PHE A 28 -8.10 0.22 -9.09
N ASP A 29 -7.52 1.31 -9.61
CA ASP A 29 -6.31 1.88 -9.04
C ASP A 29 -6.67 2.84 -7.90
N VAL A 30 -6.00 2.69 -6.76
CA VAL A 30 -6.10 3.59 -5.60
C VAL A 30 -4.78 4.30 -5.36
N SER A 31 -4.87 5.51 -4.78
CA SER A 31 -3.68 6.15 -4.21
C SER A 31 -3.34 5.48 -2.88
N PHE A 32 -2.11 5.01 -2.78
CA PHE A 32 -1.58 4.37 -1.58
C PHE A 32 -0.37 5.17 -1.13
N ASP A 33 -0.29 5.50 0.15
CA ASP A 33 0.84 6.20 0.75
C ASP A 33 1.38 5.38 1.92
N ILE A 34 2.67 5.06 1.85
CA ILE A 34 3.36 4.27 2.84
C ILE A 34 4.13 5.22 3.76
N LYS A 35 3.56 5.55 4.92
CA LYS A 35 3.96 6.60 5.88
C LYS A 35 3.56 7.99 5.34
N PRO A 36 2.25 8.29 5.43
CA PRO A 36 1.68 9.62 5.18
C PRO A 36 2.53 10.76 5.74
N THR A 37 2.60 11.88 5.02
CA THR A 37 3.36 13.09 5.35
C THR A 37 4.89 12.93 5.33
N SER A 38 5.41 11.93 4.62
CA SER A 38 6.84 11.66 4.52
C SER A 38 7.24 11.24 3.11
N CYS A 39 8.10 12.02 2.44
CA CYS A 39 8.65 11.66 1.13
C CYS A 39 10.12 12.15 1.01
N PRO A 40 11.09 11.29 0.63
CA PRO A 40 10.97 9.85 0.46
C PRO A 40 10.78 9.14 1.80
N ASN A 41 10.53 7.85 1.71
CA ASN A 41 10.09 7.02 2.82
C ASN A 41 11.21 6.08 3.32
N PRO A 42 12.18 6.55 4.14
CA PRO A 42 13.37 5.76 4.46
C PRO A 42 13.07 4.55 5.34
N VAL A 43 13.70 3.43 5.00
CA VAL A 43 13.73 2.21 5.80
C VAL A 43 15.08 2.12 6.53
N ASN A 44 15.18 2.74 7.70
CA ASN A 44 16.42 2.82 8.47
C ASN A 44 16.77 1.49 9.17
N VAL A 45 17.48 0.58 8.48
CA VAL A 45 18.05 -0.65 9.04
C VAL A 45 19.22 -0.35 9.97
N GLN A 46 19.18 -0.84 11.22
CA GLN A 46 20.29 -0.79 12.15
C GLN A 46 20.54 -2.20 12.73
N ASP A 47 21.74 -2.75 12.53
CA ASP A 47 22.10 -4.10 13.00
C ASP A 47 21.11 -5.22 12.57
N GLY A 48 20.51 -5.08 11.38
CA GLY A 48 19.50 -6.02 10.87
C GLY A 48 18.11 -5.91 11.51
N ALA A 49 17.87 -4.90 12.37
CA ALA A 49 16.58 -4.59 12.98
C ALA A 49 16.21 -3.11 12.76
N LEU A 50 14.91 -2.80 12.68
CA LEU A 50 14.43 -1.42 12.51
C LEU A 50 14.04 -0.80 13.86
N LEU A 51 14.25 0.51 13.98
CA LEU A 51 13.92 1.28 15.19
C LEU A 51 12.40 1.40 15.46
N GLN A 52 11.55 1.12 14.47
CA GLN A 52 10.10 1.15 14.59
C GLN A 52 9.50 -0.15 14.03
N PRO A 53 8.75 -0.93 14.82
CA PRO A 53 8.21 -2.24 14.40
C PRO A 53 6.97 -2.11 13.50
N VAL A 54 6.36 -0.94 13.45
CA VAL A 54 5.10 -0.68 12.73
C VAL A 54 5.36 0.14 11.48
N LEU A 55 4.74 -0.26 10.38
CA LEU A 55 4.67 0.52 9.16
C LEU A 55 3.31 1.22 9.05
N PRO A 56 3.22 2.54 9.28
CA PRO A 56 2.00 3.28 8.99
C PRO A 56 1.79 3.40 7.48
N THR A 57 0.54 3.25 7.04
CA THR A 57 0.14 3.39 5.63
C THR A 57 -1.27 3.97 5.54
N ALA A 58 -1.62 4.56 4.40
CA ALA A 58 -2.95 5.04 4.10
C ALA A 58 -3.34 4.73 2.65
N ILE A 59 -4.59 4.32 2.44
CA ILE A 59 -5.23 4.36 1.12
C ILE A 59 -6.00 5.66 1.06
N LEU A 60 -5.66 6.54 0.12
CA LEU A 60 -6.14 7.92 0.15
C LEU A 60 -7.49 8.08 -0.53
N GLY A 61 -8.36 8.84 0.12
CA GLY A 61 -9.66 9.24 -0.42
C GLY A 61 -9.51 10.25 -1.55
N THR A 62 -10.52 10.36 -2.41
CA THR A 62 -10.61 11.44 -3.40
C THR A 62 -12.06 11.84 -3.61
N ALA A 63 -12.28 12.88 -4.42
CA ALA A 63 -13.62 13.26 -4.87
C ALA A 63 -14.40 12.11 -5.55
N ASP A 64 -13.67 11.21 -6.22
CA ASP A 64 -14.24 10.10 -7.00
C ASP A 64 -14.13 8.74 -6.29
N PHE A 65 -13.45 8.67 -5.14
CA PHE A 65 -13.21 7.45 -4.39
C PHE A 65 -13.39 7.63 -2.89
N SER A 66 -14.36 6.91 -2.32
CA SER A 66 -14.56 6.84 -0.88
C SER A 66 -13.97 5.56 -0.30
N VAL A 67 -13.06 5.71 0.67
CA VAL A 67 -12.40 4.59 1.35
C VAL A 67 -13.36 3.72 2.17
N GLY A 68 -14.53 4.23 2.54
CA GLY A 68 -15.60 3.47 3.20
C GLY A 68 -16.19 2.35 2.32
N SER A 69 -15.86 2.34 1.02
CA SER A 69 -16.22 1.25 0.10
C SER A 69 -15.25 0.06 0.15
N ILE A 70 -14.15 0.14 0.87
CA ILE A 70 -13.16 -0.95 1.01
C ILE A 70 -13.67 -2.01 1.99
N VAL A 71 -13.43 -3.29 1.68
CA VAL A 71 -13.60 -4.40 2.65
C VAL A 71 -12.30 -4.53 3.46
N PRO A 72 -12.23 -4.13 4.74
CA PRO A 72 -10.95 -4.02 5.46
C PRO A 72 -10.24 -5.37 5.63
N SER A 73 -10.98 -6.47 5.74
CA SER A 73 -10.42 -7.82 5.87
C SER A 73 -9.83 -8.39 4.56
N SER A 74 -9.97 -7.67 3.44
CA SER A 74 -9.39 -8.08 2.15
C SER A 74 -8.00 -7.49 1.91
N LEU A 75 -7.56 -6.56 2.76
CA LEU A 75 -6.32 -5.81 2.58
C LEU A 75 -5.08 -6.69 2.74
N VAL A 76 -4.13 -6.52 1.82
CA VAL A 76 -2.85 -7.22 1.83
C VAL A 76 -1.77 -6.42 1.10
N ILE A 77 -0.58 -6.30 1.69
CA ILE A 77 0.61 -5.87 0.96
C ILE A 77 1.20 -7.08 0.25
N VAL A 78 1.45 -6.91 -1.03
CA VAL A 78 2.17 -7.85 -1.88
C VAL A 78 3.61 -7.37 -1.97
N VAL A 79 4.51 -8.15 -1.38
CA VAL A 79 5.95 -7.92 -1.49
C VAL A 79 6.51 -8.81 -2.59
N PRO A 80 7.12 -8.24 -3.65
CA PRO A 80 7.89 -9.04 -4.59
C PRO A 80 9.11 -9.60 -3.87
N GLY A 81 9.15 -10.91 -3.62
CA GLY A 81 10.24 -11.53 -2.88
C GLY A 81 11.60 -11.33 -3.56
N GLY A 82 12.67 -11.31 -2.77
CA GLY A 82 14.08 -11.10 -3.16
C GLY A 82 14.68 -12.16 -4.09
N GLY A 83 14.07 -12.34 -5.26
CA GLY A 83 14.41 -13.34 -6.27
C GLY A 83 13.38 -13.48 -7.40
N GLY A 84 12.24 -12.78 -7.36
CA GLY A 84 11.31 -12.66 -8.49
C GLY A 84 10.38 -13.84 -8.77
N PHE A 85 10.39 -14.91 -7.94
CA PHE A 85 9.59 -16.12 -8.17
C PHE A 85 8.47 -16.37 -7.15
N SER A 86 8.35 -15.56 -6.09
CA SER A 86 7.28 -15.71 -5.09
C SER A 86 6.86 -14.36 -4.52
N GLU A 87 5.56 -14.09 -4.56
CA GLU A 87 4.94 -12.96 -3.86
C GLU A 87 4.72 -13.36 -2.39
N THR A 88 5.12 -12.50 -1.46
CA THR A 88 4.75 -12.66 -0.04
C THR A 88 3.58 -11.75 0.27
N LEU A 89 2.57 -12.32 0.93
CA LEU A 89 1.36 -11.63 1.35
C LEU A 89 1.48 -11.25 2.82
N ILE A 90 1.36 -9.95 3.11
CA ILE A 90 1.47 -9.39 4.47
C ILE A 90 0.16 -8.70 4.80
N TYR A 91 -0.45 -9.09 5.92
CA TYR A 91 -1.76 -8.59 6.35
C TYR A 91 -1.62 -7.45 7.36
N PRO A 92 -2.60 -6.54 7.44
CA PRO A 92 -2.58 -5.48 8.43
C PRO A 92 -2.58 -6.05 9.86
N ILE A 93 -1.79 -5.44 10.74
CA ILE A 93 -1.81 -5.73 12.19
C ILE A 93 -2.89 -4.91 12.94
N GLY A 94 -3.69 -4.13 12.21
CA GLY A 94 -4.75 -3.28 12.74
C GLY A 94 -4.27 -1.89 13.15
N GLY A 95 -4.96 -1.26 14.10
CA GLY A 95 -4.51 -0.01 14.72
C GLY A 95 -4.66 1.27 13.90
N GLY A 96 -5.35 1.23 12.75
CA GLY A 96 -5.72 2.41 11.97
C GLY A 96 -7.24 2.63 11.92
N GLY A 97 -7.69 3.57 11.10
CA GLY A 97 -9.08 4.01 11.02
C GLY A 97 -9.38 4.82 9.76
N ILE A 98 -10.51 5.51 9.76
CA ILE A 98 -10.85 6.48 8.72
C ILE A 98 -10.52 7.87 9.24
N GLU A 99 -9.59 8.55 8.57
CA GLU A 99 -9.09 9.88 8.92
C GLU A 99 -8.43 10.53 7.70
N ASP A 100 -8.58 11.83 7.54
CA ASP A 100 -7.91 12.64 6.51
C ASP A 100 -6.46 12.94 6.96
N VAL A 101 -5.47 12.31 6.32
CA VAL A 101 -4.06 12.33 6.74
C VAL A 101 -3.07 12.74 5.65
N ALA A 102 -3.37 12.53 4.37
CA ALA A 102 -2.46 12.84 3.28
C ALA A 102 -3.18 13.20 1.98
N THR A 103 -2.46 13.94 1.13
CA THR A 103 -2.92 14.29 -0.22
C THR A 103 -2.36 13.29 -1.24
N PRO A 104 -3.13 12.81 -2.22
CA PRO A 104 -2.61 12.02 -3.34
C PRO A 104 -1.63 12.80 -4.23
N VAL A 105 -0.60 12.13 -4.74
CA VAL A 105 0.22 12.67 -5.84
C VAL A 105 -0.64 12.85 -7.08
N VAL A 106 -0.59 14.03 -7.69
CA VAL A 106 -1.23 14.31 -8.98
C VAL A 106 -0.37 13.71 -10.10
N ASP A 107 -0.96 12.84 -10.92
CA ASP A 107 -0.30 12.19 -12.08
C ASP A 107 1.03 11.47 -11.72
N PRO A 108 1.02 10.48 -10.79
CA PRO A 108 2.25 9.88 -10.30
C PRO A 108 3.04 9.17 -11.41
N VAL A 109 4.27 9.63 -11.67
CA VAL A 109 5.21 8.99 -12.60
C VAL A 109 6.44 8.47 -11.86
N GLY A 110 6.69 7.17 -11.95
CA GLY A 110 7.87 6.57 -11.33
C GLY A 110 7.76 6.55 -9.80
N CYS A 111 8.75 7.13 -9.11
CA CYS A 111 8.84 7.16 -7.64
C CYS A 111 8.37 8.49 -7.04
N GLU A 112 7.53 9.24 -7.74
CA GLU A 112 6.93 10.48 -7.21
C GLU A 112 6.06 10.16 -5.98
N CYS A 113 6.34 10.87 -4.89
CA CYS A 113 5.57 10.87 -3.66
C CYS A 113 5.37 12.32 -3.20
N THR A 114 4.50 12.52 -2.21
CA THR A 114 4.24 13.82 -1.60
C THR A 114 4.39 13.74 -0.08
N ASP A 115 4.70 14.87 0.55
CA ASP A 115 4.67 15.05 2.01
C ASP A 115 3.50 15.95 2.45
N GLU A 116 2.61 16.27 1.53
CA GLU A 116 1.38 17.02 1.80
C GLU A 116 0.47 16.24 2.75
N GLY A 117 -0.13 16.99 3.68
CA GLY A 117 -1.00 16.45 4.72
C GLY A 117 -2.47 16.37 4.30
N PRO A 118 -3.38 16.51 5.26
CA PRO A 118 -4.82 16.39 5.03
C PRO A 118 -5.36 17.30 3.91
N ASP A 119 -6.23 16.78 3.05
CA ASP A 119 -6.75 17.45 1.85
C ASP A 119 -8.28 17.60 1.82
N GLY A 120 -8.97 17.12 2.85
CA GLY A 120 -10.42 17.15 2.99
C GLY A 120 -11.12 15.88 2.51
N TYR A 121 -10.39 14.84 2.09
CA TYR A 121 -10.93 13.51 1.82
C TYR A 121 -10.52 12.50 2.89
N ASP A 122 -11.46 11.66 3.29
CA ASP A 122 -11.21 10.62 4.28
C ASP A 122 -10.28 9.53 3.71
N ASP A 123 -9.19 9.22 4.42
CA ASP A 123 -8.27 8.14 4.08
C ASP A 123 -8.51 6.91 4.97
N LEU A 124 -8.14 5.73 4.49
CA LEU A 124 -8.11 4.52 5.31
C LEU A 124 -6.69 4.25 5.77
N THR A 125 -6.42 4.54 7.04
CA THR A 125 -5.15 4.23 7.68
C THR A 125 -5.15 2.79 8.18
N VAL A 126 -4.05 2.09 7.91
CA VAL A 126 -3.79 0.75 8.42
C VAL A 126 -2.30 0.58 8.68
N HIS A 127 -1.98 -0.30 9.63
CA HIS A 127 -0.61 -0.60 9.99
C HIS A 127 -0.22 -2.01 9.56
N PHE A 128 1.03 -2.16 9.13
CA PHE A 128 1.64 -3.45 8.82
C PHE A 128 2.83 -3.71 9.73
N ASP A 129 3.13 -5.00 9.95
CA ASP A 129 4.36 -5.39 10.62
C ASP A 129 5.55 -5.11 9.70
N ARG A 130 6.48 -4.29 10.18
CA ARG A 130 7.63 -3.86 9.40
C ARG A 130 8.65 -4.98 9.23
N ASP A 131 8.81 -5.83 10.24
CA ASP A 131 9.76 -6.92 10.23
C ASP A 131 9.32 -8.02 9.27
N GLU A 132 8.00 -8.27 9.14
CA GLU A 132 7.46 -9.13 8.09
C GLU A 132 7.79 -8.61 6.68
N ILE A 133 7.72 -7.29 6.47
CA ILE A 133 8.04 -6.66 5.17
C ILE A 133 9.53 -6.80 4.86
N ILE A 134 10.43 -6.52 5.81
CA ILE A 134 11.87 -6.73 5.59
C ILE A 134 12.16 -8.20 5.30
N ALA A 135 11.61 -9.10 6.10
CA ALA A 135 11.84 -10.53 5.95
C ALA A 135 11.39 -11.02 4.56
N ALA A 136 10.27 -10.49 4.06
CA ALA A 136 9.78 -10.78 2.71
C ALA A 136 10.65 -10.21 1.59
N LEU A 137 11.27 -9.05 1.81
CA LEU A 137 12.19 -8.43 0.85
C LEU A 137 13.50 -9.22 0.72
N GLY A 138 13.97 -9.84 1.80
CA GLY A 138 15.22 -10.60 1.83
C GLY A 138 16.45 -9.69 1.78
N GLU A 139 17.43 -10.04 0.96
CA GLU A 139 18.65 -9.24 0.80
C GLU A 139 18.36 -7.96 0.02
N VAL A 140 18.69 -6.83 0.62
CA VAL A 140 18.47 -5.50 0.02
C VAL A 140 19.73 -4.65 0.13
N SER A 141 19.96 -3.78 -0.86
CA SER A 141 21.14 -2.91 -0.89
C SER A 141 20.81 -1.47 -0.51
N GLY A 142 21.76 -0.81 0.15
CA GLY A 142 21.67 0.63 0.41
C GLY A 142 21.54 1.43 -0.89
N GLY A 143 20.62 2.40 -0.91
CA GLY A 143 20.30 3.21 -2.08
C GLY A 143 19.22 2.62 -3.01
N GLN A 144 18.67 1.44 -2.69
CA GLN A 144 17.63 0.80 -3.49
C GLN A 144 16.25 1.39 -3.21
N TYR A 145 15.47 1.61 -4.28
CA TYR A 145 14.04 1.88 -4.19
C TYR A 145 13.26 0.57 -4.26
N ILE A 146 12.27 0.44 -3.38
CA ILE A 146 11.40 -0.72 -3.26
C ILE A 146 9.97 -0.23 -3.40
N GLN A 147 9.27 -0.76 -4.41
CA GLN A 147 7.84 -0.55 -4.58
C GLN A 147 7.07 -1.61 -3.79
N LEU A 148 6.11 -1.20 -2.97
CA LEU A 148 5.14 -2.11 -2.38
C LEU A 148 3.78 -1.91 -3.05
N CYS A 149 3.05 -3.01 -3.25
CA CYS A 149 1.70 -3.00 -3.80
C CYS A 149 0.70 -3.35 -2.69
N ILE A 150 -0.32 -2.52 -2.48
CA ILE A 150 -1.49 -2.88 -1.69
C ILE A 150 -2.56 -3.46 -2.62
N ARG A 151 -3.17 -4.57 -2.21
CA ARG A 151 -4.34 -5.15 -2.87
C ARG A 151 -5.52 -5.25 -1.91
N GLY A 152 -6.72 -5.25 -2.46
CA GLY A 152 -7.94 -5.50 -1.72
C GLY A 152 -9.17 -5.62 -2.61
N SER A 153 -10.34 -5.53 -2.00
CA SER A 153 -11.61 -5.53 -2.70
C SER A 153 -12.56 -4.48 -2.12
N LEU A 154 -13.36 -3.89 -3.00
CA LEU A 154 -14.47 -3.02 -2.63
C LEU A 154 -15.69 -3.85 -2.23
N VAL A 155 -16.65 -3.22 -1.56
CA VAL A 155 -17.91 -3.84 -1.12
C VAL A 155 -18.76 -4.38 -2.26
N ASP A 156 -18.57 -3.87 -3.47
CA ASP A 156 -19.24 -4.34 -4.70
C ASP A 156 -18.52 -5.53 -5.37
N GLY A 157 -17.40 -5.97 -4.80
CA GLY A 157 -16.58 -7.07 -5.31
C GLY A 157 -15.48 -6.64 -6.30
N THR A 158 -15.36 -5.35 -6.63
CA THR A 158 -14.30 -4.85 -7.51
C THR A 158 -12.94 -4.99 -6.82
N PRO A 159 -11.94 -5.69 -7.41
CA PRO A 159 -10.59 -5.71 -6.87
C PRO A 159 -9.91 -4.36 -7.09
N PHE A 160 -8.98 -3.98 -6.21
CA PHE A 160 -8.18 -2.78 -6.38
C PHE A 160 -6.70 -3.03 -6.10
N GLU A 161 -5.85 -2.18 -6.66
CA GLU A 161 -4.41 -2.14 -6.43
C GLU A 161 -3.93 -0.70 -6.20
N GLY A 162 -2.86 -0.53 -5.43
CA GLY A 162 -2.20 0.77 -5.23
C GLY A 162 -0.71 0.57 -4.92
N TRP A 163 0.12 1.57 -5.19
CA TRP A 163 1.57 1.45 -5.07
C TRP A 163 2.18 2.68 -4.44
N ASP A 164 3.23 2.45 -3.65
CA ASP A 164 4.14 3.51 -3.22
C ASP A 164 5.55 2.95 -3.01
N TRP A 165 6.52 3.85 -2.96
CA TRP A 165 7.95 3.57 -2.97
C TRP A 165 8.59 3.90 -1.64
N ARG A 166 9.43 2.98 -1.16
CA ARG A 166 10.35 3.22 -0.06
C ARG A 166 11.78 3.24 -0.56
N VAL A 167 12.62 4.05 0.09
CA VAL A 167 14.07 4.06 -0.16
C VAL A 167 14.78 3.37 0.99
N ILE A 168 15.69 2.45 0.67
CA ILE A 168 16.66 1.98 1.64
C ILE A 168 17.80 3.00 1.62
N PRO A 169 18.05 3.72 2.72
CA PRO A 169 19.15 4.66 2.78
C PRO A 169 20.47 3.92 2.49
N PRO A 170 21.45 4.56 1.82
CA PRO A 170 22.78 4.02 1.71
C PRO A 170 23.33 3.74 3.11
N VAL A 171 23.38 2.47 3.48
CA VAL A 171 24.18 2.03 4.60
C VAL A 171 25.64 2.20 4.15
N GLY A 172 26.43 3.00 4.86
CA GLY A 172 27.88 2.71 4.91
C GLY A 172 28.03 1.22 5.27
N PRO A 173 29.04 0.50 4.76
CA PRO A 173 28.99 -0.95 4.54
C PRO A 173 28.33 -1.71 5.71
N VAL A 174 27.08 -2.15 5.52
CA VAL A 174 26.40 -3.09 6.41
C VAL A 174 26.40 -4.42 5.70
N SER A 175 27.36 -5.27 6.04
CA SER A 175 27.33 -6.69 5.74
C SER A 175 26.24 -7.31 6.62
N VAL A 176 25.09 -7.63 6.02
CA VAL A 176 24.16 -8.59 6.64
C VAL A 176 24.77 -9.97 6.44
N GLU A 177 25.79 -10.31 7.23
CA GLU A 177 26.33 -11.67 7.27
C GLU A 177 25.35 -12.56 8.02
N ALA A 178 24.68 -13.44 7.27
CA ALA A 178 23.99 -14.56 7.85
C ALA A 178 25.01 -15.43 8.63
N GLN A 179 24.80 -15.53 9.95
CA GLN A 179 25.43 -16.47 10.88
C GLN A 179 26.86 -16.13 11.38
N THR A 180 26.96 -15.64 12.63
CA THR A 180 27.83 -16.21 13.68
C THR A 180 27.57 -15.55 15.03
N TRP A 181 26.63 -16.11 15.81
CA TRP A 181 26.55 -15.82 17.24
C TRP A 181 27.71 -16.53 17.96
N GLY A 182 28.78 -15.78 18.25
CA GLY A 182 29.95 -16.34 18.91
C GLY A 182 31.01 -15.31 19.31
N ARG A 183 30.69 -14.44 20.28
CA ARG A 183 31.60 -13.79 21.25
C ARG A 183 33.04 -13.52 20.77
N VAL A 184 33.37 -12.26 20.48
CA VAL A 184 34.73 -11.73 20.67
C VAL A 184 34.67 -10.54 21.61
N LYS A 185 35.34 -10.67 22.76
CA LYS A 185 35.55 -9.58 23.72
C LYS A 185 36.45 -8.52 23.08
N SER A 186 36.06 -7.26 23.17
CA SER A 186 36.96 -6.15 22.90
C SER A 186 38.10 -6.15 23.92
N SER A 187 39.34 -6.06 23.44
CA SER A 187 40.46 -5.55 24.22
C SER A 187 41.12 -4.44 23.42
N HIS A 188 40.73 -3.20 23.74
CA HIS A 188 41.54 -2.00 23.51
C HIS A 188 42.76 -2.07 24.43
N ARG A 189 43.95 -1.93 23.87
CA ARG A 189 45.11 -1.27 24.48
C ARG A 189 45.93 -0.63 23.36
N ASP A 190 46.30 0.62 23.60
CA ASP A 190 47.17 1.47 22.78
C ASP A 190 48.53 0.84 22.44
#